data_AF-A0A7S3U1Q8-F1
#
_entry.id   AF-A0A7S3U1Q8-F1
#
_cell.length_a   1.000
_cell.length_b   1.000
_cell.length_c   1.000
_cell.angle_alpha   90.00
_cell.angle_beta   90.00
_cell.angle_gamma   90.00
#
_symmetry.space_group_name_H-M   'P 1'
#
loop_
_entity.id
_entity.type
_entity.pdbx_description
1 polymer ?
#
loop_
_entity_poly.entity_id
_entity_poly.type
_entity_poly.pdbx_seq_one_letter_code
_entity_poly.pdbx_strand_id
1 'polypeptide(L)'
;GLQSSSLLATLKSETESCIPVHLAKVMQDHAKLDWRPILPRITVPALNLYGTESGCFPIEGLAKVGELIPNARNEIFIGCNHWLYMEEPERFSKTICDFAHALS
;
A
#
# COMPACT_ATOMS: atom_id res chain seq x y z
N GLY A 1 11.11 -8.95 -10.67
CA GLY A 1 12.49 -8.86 -11.21
C GLY A 1 13.52 -8.85 -10.09
N LEU A 2 14.81 -9.10 -10.38
CA LEU A 2 15.92 -9.25 -9.39
C LEU A 2 16.03 -8.14 -8.32
N GLN A 3 15.56 -6.93 -8.62
CA GLN A 3 15.43 -5.81 -7.66
C GLN A 3 14.48 -6.16 -6.50
N SER A 4 13.34 -6.78 -6.80
CA SER A 4 12.32 -7.19 -5.83
C SER A 4 12.85 -8.28 -4.87
N SER A 5 13.69 -9.22 -5.35
CA SER A 5 14.23 -10.27 -4.49
C SER A 5 15.25 -9.78 -3.46
N SER A 6 16.09 -8.81 -3.81
CA SER A 6 17.04 -8.19 -2.85
C SER A 6 16.30 -7.36 -1.80
N LEU A 7 15.31 -6.57 -2.25
CA LEU A 7 14.46 -5.78 -1.37
C LEU A 7 13.70 -6.65 -0.36
N LEU A 8 13.06 -7.72 -0.82
CA LEU A 8 12.34 -8.66 0.04
C LEU A 8 13.25 -9.35 1.06
N ALA A 9 14.48 -9.69 0.68
CA ALA A 9 15.46 -10.26 1.60
C ALA A 9 15.84 -9.28 2.71
N THR A 10 16.08 -8.01 2.36
CA THR A 10 16.34 -6.95 3.33
C THR A 10 15.16 -6.75 4.27
N LEU A 11 13.94 -6.58 3.74
CA LEU A 11 12.72 -6.39 4.54
C LEU A 11 12.47 -7.57 5.49
N LYS A 12 12.73 -8.80 5.03
CA LYS A 12 12.67 -9.98 5.87
C LYS A 12 13.69 -9.93 7.01
N SER A 13 14.95 -9.64 6.71
CA SER A 13 16.02 -9.53 7.71
C SER A 13 15.70 -8.46 8.77
N GLU A 14 15.21 -7.30 8.35
CA GLU A 14 14.79 -6.23 9.27
C GLU A 14 13.60 -6.67 10.13
N THR A 15 12.62 -7.36 9.54
CA THR A 15 11.47 -7.92 10.27
C THR A 15 11.90 -8.96 11.31
N GLU A 16 12.85 -9.83 10.95
CA GLU A 16 13.41 -10.87 11.83
C GLU A 16 14.25 -10.29 12.98
N SER A 17 14.74 -9.04 12.86
CA SER A 17 15.43 -8.33 13.94
C SER A 17 14.49 -7.83 15.05
N CYS A 18 13.18 -7.81 14.80
CA CYS A 18 12.18 -7.33 15.76
C CYS A 18 11.97 -8.33 16.91
N ILE A 19 11.62 -7.81 18.10
CA ILE A 19 11.22 -8.67 19.24
C ILE A 19 9.91 -9.40 18.88
N PRO A 20 9.87 -10.75 18.82
CA PRO A 20 8.75 -11.48 18.22
C PRO A 20 7.38 -11.20 18.85
N VAL A 21 7.32 -11.08 20.18
CA VAL A 21 6.05 -10.81 20.88
C VAL A 21 5.51 -9.40 20.59
N HIS A 22 6.39 -8.42 20.35
CA HIS A 22 5.98 -7.07 20.00
C HIS A 22 5.55 -7.00 18.54
N LEU A 23 6.31 -7.62 17.63
CA LEU A 23 5.94 -7.74 16.22
C LEU A 23 4.56 -8.42 16.08
N ALA A 24 4.35 -9.57 16.73
CA ALA A 24 3.09 -10.29 16.68
C ALA A 24 1.91 -9.45 17.22
N LYS A 25 2.14 -8.65 18.28
CA LYS A 25 1.11 -7.78 18.83
C LYS A 25 0.71 -6.66 17.87
N VAL A 26 1.68 -6.01 17.21
CA VAL A 26 1.42 -5.00 16.18
C VAL A 26 0.69 -5.63 14.98
N MET A 27 1.11 -6.82 14.54
CA MET A 27 0.46 -7.52 13.44
C MET A 27 -0.99 -7.90 13.77
N GLN A 28 -1.26 -8.39 14.98
CA GLN A 28 -2.64 -8.69 15.39
C GLN A 28 -3.53 -7.46 15.45
N ASP A 29 -3.01 -6.33 15.92
CA ASP A 29 -3.79 -5.10 16.03
C ASP A 29 -4.13 -4.52 14.65
N HIS A 30 -3.14 -4.42 13.75
CA HIS A 30 -3.36 -3.81 12.44
C HIS A 30 -4.22 -4.68 11.50
N ALA A 31 -4.09 -6.01 11.55
CA ALA A 31 -4.66 -6.90 10.54
C ALA A 31 -6.08 -7.38 10.85
N LYS A 32 -6.55 -7.26 12.09
CA LYS A 32 -7.86 -7.78 12.52
C LYS A 32 -9.03 -6.84 12.23
N LEU A 33 -8.75 -5.58 11.91
CA LEU A 33 -9.78 -4.55 11.81
C LEU A 33 -10.40 -4.52 10.41
N ASP A 34 -11.73 -4.44 10.36
CA ASP A 34 -12.47 -4.22 9.13
C ASP A 34 -12.79 -2.73 8.95
N TRP A 35 -12.07 -2.11 8.02
CA TRP A 35 -12.21 -0.69 7.72
C TRP A 35 -13.26 -0.39 6.63
N ARG A 36 -13.79 -1.40 5.93
CA ARG A 36 -14.75 -1.18 4.83
C ARG A 36 -15.95 -0.30 5.21
N PRO A 37 -16.56 -0.43 6.42
CA PRO A 37 -17.70 0.42 6.80
C PRO A 37 -17.35 1.91 6.98
N ILE A 38 -16.07 2.26 7.17
CA ILE A 38 -15.65 3.65 7.40
C ILE A 38 -15.13 4.34 6.14
N LEU A 39 -14.70 3.58 5.12
CA LEU A 39 -14.17 4.15 3.86
C LEU A 39 -15.14 5.14 3.20
N PRO A 40 -16.47 4.91 3.18
CA PRO A 40 -17.42 5.88 2.63
C PRO A 40 -17.47 7.22 3.37
N ARG A 41 -16.93 7.30 4.59
CA ARG A 41 -16.88 8.53 5.40
C ARG A 41 -15.71 9.44 5.02
N ILE A 42 -14.77 8.97 4.21
CA ILE A 42 -13.64 9.78 3.72
C ILE A 42 -14.16 10.68 2.59
N THR A 43 -14.43 11.95 2.92
CA THR A 43 -15.02 12.93 1.99
C THR A 43 -13.99 13.80 1.28
N VAL A 44 -12.75 13.84 1.77
CA VAL A 44 -11.64 14.54 1.10
C VAL A 44 -11.18 13.78 -0.14
N PRO A 45 -10.58 14.45 -1.14
CA PRO A 45 -9.92 13.77 -2.26
C PRO A 45 -8.90 12.75 -1.76
N ALA A 46 -8.92 11.56 -2.35
CA ALA A 46 -8.03 10.46 -1.94
C ALA A 46 -7.36 9.80 -3.14
N LEU A 47 -6.19 9.22 -2.91
CA LEU A 47 -5.43 8.49 -3.90
C LEU A 47 -5.08 7.12 -3.33
N ASN A 48 -5.53 6.06 -3.99
CA ASN A 48 -5.25 4.68 -3.63
C ASN A 48 -4.23 4.09 -4.61
N LEU A 49 -3.01 3.83 -4.11
CA LEU A 49 -1.89 3.30 -4.88
C LEU A 49 -1.68 1.84 -4.52
N TYR A 50 -1.60 0.94 -5.50
CA TYR A 50 -1.31 -0.47 -5.22
C TYR A 50 -0.62 -1.18 -6.38
N GLY A 51 0.19 -2.17 -6.04
CA GLY A 51 0.86 -3.06 -6.99
C GLY A 51 -0.01 -4.25 -7.38
N THR A 52 0.15 -4.75 -8.61
CA THR A 52 -0.59 -5.93 -9.08
C THR A 52 -0.05 -7.26 -8.53
N GLU A 53 1.19 -7.25 -8.02
CA GLU A 53 1.89 -8.41 -7.49
C GLU A 53 2.18 -8.24 -5.98
N SER A 54 1.26 -7.59 -5.25
CA SER A 54 1.44 -7.11 -3.87
C SER A 54 2.01 -8.14 -2.88
N GLY A 55 1.93 -9.45 -3.12
CA GLY A 55 2.46 -10.50 -2.23
C GLY A 55 1.77 -10.61 -0.85
N CYS A 56 1.07 -9.56 -0.41
CA CYS A 56 0.40 -9.41 0.87
C CYS A 56 -1.12 -9.49 0.73
N PHE A 57 -1.69 -8.92 -0.34
CA PHE A 57 -3.14 -8.78 -0.50
C PHE A 57 -3.59 -9.11 -1.94
N PRO A 58 -4.79 -9.69 -2.13
CA PRO A 58 -5.40 -9.81 -3.44
C PRO A 58 -5.69 -8.45 -4.06
N ILE A 59 -5.48 -8.33 -5.38
CA ILE A 59 -5.64 -7.07 -6.12
C ILE A 59 -7.08 -6.53 -6.03
N GLU A 60 -8.08 -7.40 -5.99
CA GLU A 60 -9.49 -7.03 -5.88
C GLU A 60 -9.76 -6.33 -4.55
N GLY A 61 -9.11 -6.78 -3.48
CA GLY A 61 -9.19 -6.13 -2.16
C GLY A 61 -8.59 -4.74 -2.17
N LEU A 62 -7.45 -4.57 -2.85
CA LEU A 62 -6.76 -3.29 -2.98
C LEU A 62 -7.57 -2.30 -3.84
N ALA A 63 -8.11 -2.75 -4.98
CA ALA A 63 -8.98 -1.95 -5.83
C ALA A 63 -10.25 -1.51 -5.10
N LYS A 64 -10.82 -2.42 -4.27
CA LYS A 64 -12.05 -2.15 -3.53
C LYS A 64 -11.92 -0.99 -2.55
N VAL A 65 -10.73 -0.72 -2.02
CA VAL A 65 -10.50 0.42 -1.13
C VAL A 65 -10.85 1.73 -1.83
N GLY A 66 -10.31 1.95 -3.04
CA GLY A 66 -10.61 3.16 -3.81
C GLY A 66 -12.04 3.20 -4.36
N GLU A 67 -12.67 2.06 -4.61
CA GLU A 67 -14.09 2.04 -4.99
C GLU A 67 -15.04 2.45 -3.85
N LEU A 68 -14.66 2.18 -2.60
CA LEU A 68 -15.49 2.48 -1.42
C LEU A 68 -15.33 3.93 -0.93
N ILE A 69 -14.29 4.64 -1.35
CA ILE A 69 -14.05 6.04 -1.01
C ILE A 69 -14.64 6.93 -2.13
N PRO A 70 -15.63 7.80 -1.85
CA PRO A 70 -16.38 8.53 -2.89
C PRO A 70 -15.52 9.36 -3.86
N ASN A 71 -14.44 9.96 -3.34
CA ASN A 71 -13.57 10.87 -4.10
C ASN A 71 -12.17 10.28 -4.29
N ALA A 72 -12.03 8.96 -4.30
CA ALA A 72 -10.74 8.31 -4.52
C ALA A 72 -10.43 8.05 -5.99
N ARG A 73 -9.15 8.17 -6.34
CA ARG A 73 -8.58 7.67 -7.59
C ARG A 73 -7.74 6.43 -7.30
N ASN A 74 -7.97 5.36 -8.06
CA ASN A 74 -7.10 4.18 -8.08
C ASN A 74 -5.94 4.41 -9.07
N GLU A 75 -4.71 4.15 -8.63
CA GLU A 75 -3.52 4.09 -9.50
C GLU A 75 -2.84 2.74 -9.32
N ILE A 76 -2.61 2.05 -10.44
CA ILE A 76 -2.16 0.66 -10.46
C ILE A 76 -0.70 0.59 -10.91
N PHE A 77 0.14 0.00 -10.08
CA PHE A 77 1.56 -0.26 -10.36
C PHE A 77 1.72 -1.71 -10.87
N ILE A 78 1.65 -1.88 -12.19
CA ILE A 78 1.78 -3.19 -12.84
C ILE A 78 3.16 -3.79 -12.55
N GLY A 79 3.19 -5.04 -12.09
CA GLY A 79 4.43 -5.78 -11.78
C GLY A 79 5.10 -5.41 -10.47
N CYS A 80 4.53 -4.47 -9.69
CA CYS A 80 5.04 -4.09 -8.37
C CYS A 80 4.37 -4.89 -7.24
N ASN A 81 5.12 -5.06 -6.15
CA ASN A 81 4.67 -5.66 -4.91
C ASN A 81 4.01 -4.57 -4.00
N HIS A 82 4.28 -4.60 -2.70
CA HIS A 82 3.66 -3.78 -1.68
C HIS A 82 4.41 -2.47 -1.41
N TRP A 83 5.73 -2.44 -1.60
CA TRP A 83 6.60 -1.32 -1.23
C TRP A 83 6.90 -0.43 -2.43
N LEU A 84 5.84 0.13 -3.04
CA LEU A 84 5.90 0.89 -4.30
C LEU A 84 6.96 2.01 -4.30
N TYR A 85 7.16 2.67 -3.15
CA TYR A 85 8.13 3.74 -2.98
C TYR A 85 9.58 3.27 -2.94
N MET A 86 9.83 1.97 -2.72
CA MET A 86 11.14 1.34 -2.84
C MET A 86 11.32 0.67 -4.22
N GLU A 87 10.22 0.20 -4.82
CA GLU A 87 10.24 -0.53 -6.11
C GLU A 87 10.28 0.41 -7.33
N GLU A 88 9.44 1.45 -7.34
CA GLU A 88 9.39 2.47 -8.41
C GLU A 88 9.38 3.90 -7.80
N PRO A 89 10.47 4.34 -7.12
CA PRO A 89 10.49 5.58 -6.33
C PRO A 89 10.15 6.83 -7.15
N GLU A 90 10.66 6.94 -8.38
CA GLU A 90 10.42 8.11 -9.24
C GLU A 90 8.95 8.20 -9.65
N ARG A 91 8.36 7.08 -10.09
CA ARG A 91 6.96 7.03 -10.47
C ARG A 91 6.05 7.27 -9.27
N PHE A 92 6.31 6.60 -8.15
CA PHE A 92 5.57 6.77 -6.91
C PHE A 92 5.54 8.25 -6.48
N SER A 93 6.72 8.88 -6.42
CA SER A 93 6.85 10.28 -6.03
C SER A 93 6.14 11.21 -7.01
N LYS A 94 6.30 10.98 -8.32
CA LYS A 94 5.63 11.77 -9.35
C LYS A 94 4.11 11.69 -9.22
N THR A 95 3.55 10.49 -9.07
CA THR A 95 2.10 10.29 -8.94
C THR A 95 1.52 11.03 -7.74
N ILE A 96 2.22 11.03 -6.60
CA ILE A 96 1.80 11.77 -5.40
C ILE A 96 1.86 13.28 -5.65
N CYS A 97 2.95 13.79 -6.20
CA CYS A 97 3.11 15.22 -6.50
C CYS A 97 2.05 15.71 -7.50
N ASP A 98 1.82 14.96 -8.58
CA ASP A 98 0.79 15.28 -9.57
C ASP A 98 -0.61 15.32 -8.95
N PHE A 99 -0.91 14.37 -8.06
CA PHE A 99 -2.19 14.37 -7.34
C PHE A 99 -2.30 15.60 -6.42
N ALA A 100 -1.27 15.91 -5.65
CA ALA A 100 -1.28 17.06 -4.74
C ALA A 100 -1.43 18.39 -5.50
N HIS A 101 -0.70 18.59 -6.61
CA HIS A 101 -0.80 19.79 -7.44
C HIS A 101 -2.17 19.93 -8.14
N ALA A 102 -2.88 18.83 -8.39
CA ALA A 102 -4.23 18.90 -8.97
C ALA A 102 -5.30 19.35 -7.96
N LEU A 103 -4.96 19.43 -6.66
CA LEU A 103 -5.86 19.85 -5.57
C LEU A 103 -5.63 21.29 -5.10
N SER A 104 -4.54 21.92 -5.52
CA SER A 104 -4.19 23.31 -5.24
C SER A 104 -4.79 24.27 -6.26
#